data_AF-A0A0B1THW3-F1
#
_entry.id   AF-A0A0B1THW3-F1
#
_cell.length_a   1.000
_cell.length_b   1.000
_cell.length_c   1.000
_cell.angle_alpha   90.00
_cell.angle_beta   90.00
_cell.angle_gamma   90.00
#
_symmetry.space_group_name_H-M   'P 1'
#
loop_
_entity.id
_entity.type
_entity.pdbx_description
1 polymer ?
#
loop_
_entity_poly.entity_id
_entity_poly.type
_entity_poly.pdbx_seq_one_letter_code
_entity_poly.pdbx_strand_id
1 'polypeptide(L)'
;MLGRLTNLAAFLTVSRLEQSIRYAVVDFFGNELISLDDLAKQYKIEYAPIRGSSSETYFRRMAEIEERFYNIWKEMSLNESMSPKDRARLAVWEYPVSDKYTNMWRYMQESKLPNNMEEAVQRVLTSEDGFAFIGDATEIKYAVLTNCNLQQVGTEFSRKPYAIAVQTGHVLKDRLSSAILVLLNQRRLETLKEKWWNNNPKKVAFLS
;
A
#
# COMPACT_ATOMS: atom_id res chain seq x y z
N MET A 1 -24.13 -5.33 49.15
CA MET A 1 -24.19 -3.86 49.02
C MET A 1 -23.02 -3.27 49.80
N LEU A 2 -21.93 -2.91 49.11
CA LEU A 2 -20.72 -2.18 49.56
C LEU A 2 -19.71 -2.31 48.40
N GLY A 3 -19.12 -1.29 47.79
CA GLY A 3 -19.24 0.16 47.91
C GLY A 3 -18.80 0.79 46.58
N ARG A 4 -19.38 1.94 46.26
CA ARG A 4 -18.94 2.82 45.16
C ARG A 4 -17.59 3.44 45.54
N LEU A 5 -16.62 3.41 44.62
CA LEU A 5 -15.56 4.42 44.55
C LEU A 5 -15.47 4.95 43.12
N THR A 6 -15.59 6.26 43.08
CA THR A 6 -15.68 7.19 41.96
C THR A 6 -14.33 7.49 41.32
N ASN A 7 -14.38 7.71 40.00
CA ASN A 7 -13.70 8.74 39.20
C ASN A 7 -12.26 9.14 39.58
N LEU A 8 -11.33 8.86 38.65
CA LEU A 8 -10.17 9.72 38.44
C LEU A 8 -10.34 10.43 37.08
N ALA A 9 -10.51 11.75 37.15
CA ALA A 9 -10.54 12.63 35.99
C ALA A 9 -9.11 13.00 35.57
N ALA A 10 -8.84 13.05 34.27
CA ALA A 10 -7.80 13.88 33.70
C ALA A 10 -8.48 14.92 32.82
N PHE A 11 -8.35 16.19 33.21
CA PHE A 11 -8.87 17.36 32.52
C PHE A 11 -7.75 17.91 31.62
N LEU A 12 -7.98 17.96 30.31
CA LEU A 12 -7.28 18.89 29.41
C LEU A 12 -8.34 19.58 28.56
N THR A 13 -8.75 20.75 29.03
CA THR A 13 -9.51 21.74 28.25
C THR A 13 -8.63 22.29 27.15
N VAL A 14 -9.11 22.27 25.91
CA VAL A 14 -9.13 23.42 24.98
C VAL A 14 -10.05 23.06 23.82
N SER A 15 -11.12 23.86 23.70
CA SER A 15 -11.95 24.16 22.53
C SER A 15 -12.00 23.16 21.37
N ARG A 16 -13.20 22.60 21.17
CA ARG A 16 -13.91 22.57 19.88
C ARG A 16 -13.01 22.43 18.64
N LEU A 17 -12.71 21.19 18.29
CA LEU A 17 -12.50 20.75 16.91
C LEU A 17 -13.26 19.44 16.66
N GLU A 18 -14.53 19.39 17.08
CA GLU A 18 -15.51 18.63 16.31
C GLU A 18 -15.79 19.40 15.03
N GLN A 19 -14.85 19.35 14.07
CA GLN A 19 -15.09 19.71 12.69
C GLN A 19 -14.07 19.02 11.80
N SER A 20 -14.61 18.18 10.92
CA SER A 20 -13.96 17.19 10.03
C SER A 20 -13.32 16.02 10.76
N ILE A 21 -14.01 14.88 10.74
CA ILE A 21 -13.35 13.58 10.73
C ILE A 21 -12.46 13.60 9.48
N ARG A 22 -11.19 13.99 9.65
CA ARG A 22 -10.13 13.67 8.70
C ARG A 22 -9.58 12.33 9.15
N TYR A 23 -9.80 11.31 8.34
CA TYR A 23 -9.37 9.94 8.59
C TYR A 23 -7.84 9.85 8.55
N ALA A 24 -7.16 10.36 9.55
CA ALA A 24 -5.81 9.92 9.89
C ALA A 24 -5.98 8.55 10.54
N VAL A 25 -5.56 7.52 9.84
CA VAL A 25 -5.59 6.17 10.37
C VAL A 25 -4.53 6.07 11.47
N VAL A 26 -4.94 5.79 12.71
CA VAL A 26 -4.05 5.74 13.88
C VAL A 26 -3.84 4.32 14.41
N ASP A 27 -2.64 4.01 14.89
CA ASP A 27 -2.35 2.79 15.65
C ASP A 27 -2.96 2.84 17.07
N PHE A 28 -2.81 1.76 17.84
CA PHE A 28 -3.31 1.64 19.22
C PHE A 28 -2.69 2.67 20.18
N PHE A 29 -1.57 3.30 19.82
CA PHE A 29 -0.89 4.33 20.60
C PHE A 29 -1.22 5.76 20.14
N GLY A 30 -2.10 5.92 19.14
CA GLY A 30 -2.49 7.21 18.61
C GLY A 30 -1.49 7.81 17.61
N ASN A 31 -0.53 7.03 17.12
CA ASN A 31 0.37 7.47 16.04
C ASN A 31 -0.33 7.26 14.70
N GLU A 32 -0.18 8.20 13.76
CA GLU A 32 -0.60 8.00 12.39
C GLU A 32 0.10 6.76 11.79
N LEU A 33 -0.64 5.89 11.09
CA LEU A 33 -0.04 4.83 10.27
C LEU A 33 0.64 5.50 9.08
N ILE A 34 1.97 5.56 9.09
CA ILE A 34 2.74 6.29 8.06
C ILE A 34 3.32 5.33 7.01
N SER A 35 3.33 4.02 7.28
CA SER A 35 4.02 3.05 6.42
C SER A 35 3.24 1.76 6.15
N LEU A 36 3.61 1.10 5.05
CA LEU A 36 3.15 -0.25 4.72
C LEU A 36 3.48 -1.26 5.83
N ASP A 37 4.56 -1.04 6.58
CA ASP A 37 4.95 -1.86 7.73
C ASP A 37 3.97 -1.73 8.90
N ASP A 38 3.44 -0.53 9.14
CA ASP A 38 2.46 -0.32 10.21
C ASP A 38 1.12 -0.98 9.86
N LEU A 39 0.74 -0.91 8.58
CA LEU A 39 -0.43 -1.61 8.05
C LEU A 39 -0.30 -3.14 8.15
N ALA A 40 0.92 -3.67 8.02
CA ALA A 40 1.20 -5.10 8.16
C ALA A 40 1.14 -5.60 9.62
N LYS A 41 1.40 -4.72 10.59
CA LYS A 41 1.41 -5.08 12.03
C LYS A 41 0.03 -5.02 12.69
N GLN A 42 -0.89 -4.27 12.10
CA GLN A 42 -2.24 -4.07 12.62
C GLN A 42 -3.26 -4.99 11.94
N TYR A 43 -4.39 -5.26 12.61
CA TYR A 43 -5.48 -6.11 12.10
C TYR A 43 -6.85 -5.43 12.09
N LYS A 44 -6.95 -4.22 12.62
CA LYS A 44 -8.22 -3.51 12.80
C LYS A 44 -8.77 -3.00 11.47
N ILE A 45 -7.89 -2.59 10.57
CA ILE A 45 -8.24 -1.89 9.36
C ILE A 45 -7.98 -2.80 8.19
N GLU A 46 -9.06 -3.05 7.45
CA GLU A 46 -9.01 -3.84 6.24
C GLU A 46 -8.23 -3.11 5.15
N TYR A 47 -7.51 -3.86 4.32
CA TYR A 47 -6.81 -3.27 3.20
C TYR A 47 -6.71 -4.25 2.04
N ALA A 48 -6.87 -3.75 0.82
CA ALA A 48 -6.79 -4.58 -0.37
C ALA A 48 -6.50 -3.76 -1.64
N PRO A 49 -5.81 -4.35 -2.63
CA PRO A 49 -5.73 -3.83 -3.98
C PRO A 49 -6.95 -4.22 -4.82
N ILE A 50 -7.13 -3.58 -5.98
CA ILE A 50 -8.15 -3.98 -6.97
C ILE A 50 -7.80 -5.34 -7.57
N ARG A 51 -8.81 -6.17 -7.78
CA ARG A 51 -8.70 -7.47 -8.44
C ARG A 51 -8.20 -7.32 -9.88
N GLY A 52 -7.21 -8.11 -10.26
CA GLY A 52 -6.53 -8.08 -11.56
C GLY A 52 -5.50 -6.96 -11.72
N SER A 53 -5.30 -6.11 -10.70
CA SER A 53 -4.37 -4.98 -10.79
C SER A 53 -2.89 -5.39 -10.71
N SER A 54 -2.01 -4.47 -11.10
CA SER A 54 -0.57 -4.60 -10.91
C SER A 54 -0.18 -4.69 -9.43
N SER A 55 -0.94 -4.01 -8.55
CA SER A 55 -0.78 -4.04 -7.10
C SER A 55 -1.16 -5.40 -6.51
N GLU A 56 -2.28 -6.02 -6.94
CA GLU A 56 -2.60 -7.40 -6.55
C GLU A 56 -1.45 -8.34 -6.94
N THR A 57 -1.03 -8.27 -8.20
CA THR A 57 0.05 -9.12 -8.71
C THR A 57 1.34 -8.93 -7.93
N TYR A 58 1.63 -7.72 -7.45
CA TYR A 58 2.78 -7.44 -6.60
C TYR A 58 2.68 -8.20 -5.27
N PHE A 59 1.60 -8.02 -4.50
CA PHE A 59 1.46 -8.66 -3.19
C PHE A 59 1.40 -10.19 -3.29
N ARG A 60 0.66 -10.72 -4.27
CA ARG A 60 0.62 -12.16 -4.54
C ARG A 60 2.02 -12.72 -4.82
N ARG A 61 2.79 -12.09 -5.70
CA ARG A 61 4.15 -12.56 -6.03
C ARG A 61 5.12 -12.44 -4.85
N MET A 62 5.01 -11.38 -4.05
CA MET A 62 5.84 -11.23 -2.86
C MET A 62 5.56 -12.34 -1.85
N ALA A 63 4.29 -12.66 -1.61
CA ALA A 63 3.89 -13.78 -0.76
C ALA A 63 4.38 -15.14 -1.31
N GLU A 64 4.23 -15.40 -2.61
CA GLU A 64 4.75 -16.61 -3.27
C GLU A 64 6.27 -16.75 -3.14
N ILE A 65 7.01 -15.63 -3.21
CA ILE A 65 8.46 -15.61 -3.06
C ILE A 65 8.87 -15.91 -1.61
N GLU A 66 8.22 -15.28 -0.62
CA GLU A 66 8.47 -15.57 0.79
C GLU A 66 8.19 -17.03 1.13
N GLU A 67 7.08 -17.59 0.64
CA GLU A 67 6.74 -19.00 0.81
C GLU A 67 7.77 -19.93 0.17
N ARG A 68 8.28 -19.59 -1.02
CA ARG A 68 9.37 -20.35 -1.66
C ARG A 68 10.65 -20.33 -0.84
N PHE A 69 11.05 -19.18 -0.32
CA PHE A 69 12.23 -19.09 0.55
C PHE A 69 12.05 -19.91 1.83
N TYR A 70 10.87 -19.86 2.43
CA TYR A 70 10.53 -20.68 3.59
C TYR A 70 10.64 -22.18 3.28
N ASN A 71 10.10 -22.63 2.14
CA ASN A 71 10.14 -24.03 1.74
C ASN A 71 11.57 -24.52 1.46
N ILE A 72 12.40 -23.72 0.78
CA ILE A 72 13.81 -24.06 0.54
C ILE A 72 14.56 -24.18 1.88
N TRP A 73 14.36 -23.22 2.78
CA TRP A 73 14.97 -23.27 4.11
C TRP A 73 14.51 -24.49 4.92
N LYS A 74 13.22 -24.81 4.87
CA LYS A 74 12.64 -25.98 5.52
C LYS A 74 13.23 -27.28 4.97
N GLU A 75 13.38 -27.40 3.65
CA GLU A 75 13.98 -28.58 3.02
C GLU A 75 15.46 -28.73 3.40
N MET A 76 16.24 -27.65 3.37
CA MET A 76 17.67 -27.69 3.76
C MET A 76 17.86 -28.13 5.21
N SER A 77 17.02 -27.64 6.13
CA SER A 77 17.15 -27.92 7.57
C SER A 77 16.60 -29.29 7.96
N LEU A 78 15.56 -29.78 7.28
CA LEU A 78 14.90 -31.07 7.58
C LEU A 78 15.35 -32.20 6.65
N ASN A 79 16.37 -32.01 5.83
CA ASN A 79 16.82 -33.05 4.91
C ASN A 79 17.40 -34.27 5.67
N GLU A 80 16.62 -35.34 5.75
CA GLU A 80 16.97 -36.58 6.46
C GLU A 80 18.09 -37.36 5.77
N SER A 81 18.29 -37.15 4.47
CA SER A 81 19.38 -37.78 3.71
C SER A 81 20.77 -37.22 4.06
N MET A 82 20.84 -36.10 4.78
CA MET A 82 22.10 -35.51 5.23
C MET A 82 22.61 -36.15 6.53
N SER A 83 23.93 -36.21 6.69
CA SER A 83 24.58 -36.59 7.96
C SER A 83 24.10 -35.67 9.10
N PRO A 84 23.89 -36.18 10.32
CA PRO A 84 23.51 -35.37 11.48
C PRO A 84 24.43 -34.17 11.73
N LYS A 85 25.73 -34.30 11.42
CA LYS A 85 26.72 -33.22 11.58
C LYS A 85 26.51 -32.09 10.58
N ASP A 86 26.18 -32.42 9.34
CA ASP A 86 25.96 -31.41 8.30
C ASP A 86 24.58 -30.75 8.45
N ARG A 87 23.59 -31.50 8.92
CA ARG A 87 22.28 -30.96 9.30
C ARG A 87 22.39 -29.96 10.44
N ALA A 88 23.17 -30.28 11.48
CA ALA A 88 23.41 -29.37 12.61
C ALA A 88 24.09 -28.06 12.19
N ARG A 89 24.88 -28.06 11.12
CA ARG A 89 25.50 -26.84 10.57
C ARG A 89 24.51 -25.93 9.83
N LEU A 90 23.44 -26.50 9.29
CA LEU A 90 22.39 -25.78 8.55
C LEU A 90 21.20 -25.38 9.42
N ALA A 91 21.07 -25.92 10.63
CA ALA A 91 20.02 -25.60 11.59
C ALA A 91 20.24 -24.23 12.24
N VAL A 92 20.11 -23.16 11.43
CA VAL A 92 20.08 -21.77 11.91
C VAL A 92 18.62 -21.38 12.12
N TRP A 93 18.15 -21.48 13.37
CA TRP A 93 16.79 -21.15 13.78
C TRP A 93 16.48 -19.65 13.71
N GLU A 94 17.51 -18.81 13.68
CA GLU A 94 17.38 -17.35 13.69
C GLU A 94 17.43 -16.72 12.29
N TYR A 95 17.50 -17.51 11.21
CA TYR A 95 17.52 -16.93 9.88
C TYR A 95 16.19 -16.22 9.60
N PRO A 96 16.18 -14.90 9.34
CA PRO A 96 14.96 -14.12 9.27
C PRO A 96 14.27 -14.34 7.91
N VAL A 97 13.60 -15.47 7.75
CA VAL A 97 12.60 -15.62 6.68
C VAL A 97 11.40 -14.78 7.08
N SER A 98 11.33 -13.54 6.55
CA SER A 98 10.17 -12.68 6.70
C SER A 98 8.91 -13.37 6.15
N ASP A 99 7.84 -13.35 6.93
CA ASP A 99 6.49 -13.79 6.55
C ASP A 99 5.52 -12.59 6.37
N LYS A 100 6.09 -11.38 6.25
CA LYS A 100 5.35 -10.12 6.16
C LYS A 100 4.35 -10.14 5.01
N TYR A 101 4.81 -10.38 3.79
CA TYR A 101 3.95 -10.35 2.61
C TYR A 101 3.01 -11.56 2.55
N THR A 102 3.42 -12.73 3.06
CA THR A 102 2.54 -13.89 3.23
C THR A 102 1.33 -13.54 4.11
N ASN A 103 1.57 -12.93 5.28
CA ASN A 103 0.50 -12.52 6.19
C ASN A 103 -0.37 -11.40 5.60
N MET A 104 0.24 -10.37 5.01
CA MET A 104 -0.49 -9.29 4.35
C MET A 104 -1.38 -9.81 3.23
N TRP A 105 -0.86 -10.69 2.37
CA TRP A 105 -1.62 -11.24 1.26
C TRP A 105 -2.81 -12.09 1.74
N ARG A 106 -2.61 -12.93 2.76
CA ARG A 106 -3.70 -13.69 3.38
C ARG A 106 -4.81 -12.75 3.88
N TYR A 107 -4.43 -11.69 4.60
CA TYR A 107 -5.39 -10.72 5.13
C TYR A 107 -6.14 -9.98 4.00
N MET A 108 -5.45 -9.55 2.94
CA MET A 108 -6.09 -8.94 1.76
C MET A 108 -7.16 -9.86 1.16
N GLN A 109 -6.88 -11.16 1.06
CA GLN A 109 -7.81 -12.15 0.52
C GLN A 109 -9.05 -12.31 1.42
N GLU A 110 -8.86 -12.33 2.73
CA GLU A 110 -9.94 -12.37 3.74
C GLU A 110 -10.81 -11.10 3.68
N SER A 111 -10.18 -9.93 3.52
CA SER A 111 -10.88 -8.65 3.35
C SER A 111 -11.61 -8.53 2.01
N LYS A 112 -11.47 -9.45 1.06
CA LYS A 112 -12.06 -9.42 -0.30
C LYS A 112 -11.60 -8.21 -1.14
N LEU A 113 -10.97 -8.50 -2.27
CA LEU A 113 -10.49 -7.45 -3.18
C LEU A 113 -11.65 -6.77 -3.94
N PRO A 114 -11.71 -5.43 -4.00
CA PRO A 114 -12.66 -4.70 -4.85
C PRO A 114 -12.40 -5.00 -6.34
N ASN A 115 -13.44 -4.96 -7.18
CA ASN A 115 -13.34 -5.30 -8.59
C ASN A 115 -12.92 -4.12 -9.48
N ASN A 116 -13.16 -2.89 -9.04
CA ASN A 116 -12.83 -1.67 -9.78
C ASN A 116 -12.55 -0.49 -8.82
N MET A 117 -12.15 0.64 -9.39
CA MET A 117 -11.77 1.85 -8.64
C MET A 117 -12.97 2.48 -7.94
N GLU A 118 -14.15 2.47 -8.56
CA GLU A 118 -15.37 3.02 -7.99
C GLU A 118 -15.79 2.26 -6.73
N GLU A 119 -15.77 0.92 -6.77
CA GLU A 119 -16.04 0.05 -5.63
C GLU A 119 -15.00 0.27 -4.51
N ALA A 120 -13.72 0.39 -4.87
CA ALA A 120 -12.65 0.67 -3.92
C ALA A 120 -12.88 2.02 -3.20
N VAL A 121 -13.18 3.08 -3.95
CA VAL A 121 -13.45 4.41 -3.38
C VAL A 121 -14.71 4.40 -2.52
N GLN A 122 -15.79 3.76 -2.96
CA GLN A 122 -17.00 3.63 -2.16
C GLN A 122 -16.71 2.92 -0.85
N ARG A 123 -15.96 1.81 -0.88
CA ARG A 123 -15.61 1.05 0.32
C ARG A 123 -14.75 1.84 1.30
N VAL A 124 -13.79 2.64 0.80
CA VAL A 124 -13.01 3.57 1.65
C VAL A 124 -13.93 4.55 2.37
N LEU A 125 -14.97 5.05 1.70
CA LEU A 125 -15.86 6.07 2.25
C LEU A 125 -16.93 5.51 3.20
N THR A 126 -17.35 4.26 3.03
CA THR A 126 -18.49 3.67 3.74
C THR A 126 -18.10 2.69 4.86
N SER A 127 -16.84 2.26 4.94
CA SER A 127 -16.42 1.26 5.94
C SER A 127 -16.43 1.84 7.35
N GLU A 128 -17.22 1.25 8.25
CA GLU A 128 -17.33 1.67 9.65
C GLU A 128 -16.05 1.37 10.45
N ASP A 129 -15.46 0.19 10.23
CA ASP A 129 -14.21 -0.24 10.88
C ASP A 129 -12.95 0.28 10.18
N GLY A 130 -13.13 0.95 9.03
CA GLY A 130 -12.08 1.51 8.19
C GLY A 130 -11.61 0.55 7.09
N PHE A 131 -11.31 1.11 5.92
CA PHE A 131 -10.73 0.36 4.79
C PHE A 131 -9.68 1.22 4.09
N ALA A 132 -8.48 0.66 3.89
CA ALA A 132 -7.40 1.30 3.17
C ALA A 132 -7.22 0.67 1.78
N PHE A 133 -7.43 1.49 0.75
CA PHE A 133 -7.15 1.07 -0.63
C PHE A 133 -5.65 1.15 -0.93
N ILE A 134 -5.08 0.07 -1.48
CA ILE A 134 -3.69 0.03 -1.94
C ILE A 134 -3.64 -0.09 -3.46
N GLY A 135 -3.11 0.92 -4.14
CA GLY A 135 -3.16 1.05 -5.59
C GLY A 135 -1.95 1.76 -6.18
N ASP A 136 -2.03 2.09 -7.46
CA ASP A 136 -1.02 2.91 -8.12
C ASP A 136 -1.00 4.33 -7.50
N ALA A 137 0.18 4.86 -7.22
CA ALA A 137 0.34 6.17 -6.63
C ALA A 137 -0.32 7.28 -7.45
N THR A 138 -0.34 7.17 -8.78
CA THR A 138 -0.98 8.16 -9.64
C THR A 138 -2.51 8.06 -9.63
N GLU A 139 -3.07 6.85 -9.57
CA GLU A 139 -4.50 6.61 -9.43
C GLU A 139 -5.01 7.17 -8.09
N ILE A 140 -4.29 6.88 -7.00
CA ILE A 140 -4.59 7.41 -5.67
C ILE A 140 -4.49 8.93 -5.66
N LYS A 141 -3.40 9.49 -6.20
CA LYS A 141 -3.21 10.94 -6.26
C LYS A 141 -4.33 11.62 -7.04
N TYR A 142 -4.79 11.02 -8.13
CA TYR A 142 -5.91 11.55 -8.90
C TYR A 142 -7.24 11.44 -8.14
N ALA A 143 -7.49 10.32 -7.47
CA ALA A 143 -8.69 10.17 -6.64
C ALA A 143 -8.77 11.26 -5.56
N VAL A 144 -7.67 11.48 -4.83
CA VAL A 144 -7.54 12.54 -3.81
C VAL A 144 -7.68 13.94 -4.43
N LEU A 145 -7.11 14.17 -5.62
CA LEU A 145 -7.26 15.43 -6.35
C LEU A 145 -8.72 15.77 -6.65
N THR A 146 -9.54 14.75 -6.95
CA THR A 146 -10.94 14.91 -7.38
C THR A 146 -11.96 14.71 -6.26
N ASN A 147 -11.56 14.27 -5.08
CA ASN A 147 -12.45 14.03 -3.94
C ASN A 147 -11.78 14.39 -2.61
N CYS A 148 -12.26 15.45 -1.96
CA CYS A 148 -11.73 15.94 -0.68
C CYS A 148 -11.95 15.01 0.51
N ASN A 149 -12.87 14.03 0.40
CA ASN A 149 -13.10 13.05 1.46
C ASN A 149 -12.03 11.95 1.48
N LEU A 150 -11.17 11.90 0.45
CA LEU A 150 -10.08 10.94 0.37
C LEU A 150 -8.78 11.60 0.80
N GLN A 151 -7.94 10.81 1.46
CA GLN A 151 -6.61 11.21 1.87
C GLN A 151 -5.60 10.13 1.46
N GLN A 152 -4.46 10.56 0.91
CA GLN A 152 -3.32 9.68 0.72
C GLN A 152 -2.60 9.51 2.05
N VAL A 153 -2.41 8.26 2.46
CA VAL A 153 -1.69 7.90 3.68
C VAL A 153 -0.41 7.16 3.30
N GLY A 154 0.69 7.54 3.95
CA GLY A 154 2.01 6.94 3.78
C GLY A 154 2.75 7.29 2.49
N THR A 155 3.86 6.57 2.27
CA THR A 155 4.81 6.84 1.17
C THR A 155 4.79 5.75 0.10
N GLU A 156 5.23 6.10 -1.11
CA GLU A 156 5.37 5.17 -2.22
C GLU A 156 6.45 4.11 -1.91
N PHE A 157 6.07 2.82 -1.90
CA PHE A 157 6.96 1.71 -1.56
C PHE A 157 7.44 0.89 -2.78
N SER A 158 6.84 1.07 -3.95
CA SER A 158 7.20 0.35 -5.19
C SER A 158 7.15 1.28 -6.39
N ARG A 159 8.16 2.15 -6.53
CA ARG A 159 8.22 3.11 -7.64
C ARG A 159 8.52 2.38 -8.94
N LYS A 160 7.54 2.32 -9.83
CA LYS A 160 7.66 1.77 -11.18
C LYS A 160 7.33 2.86 -12.19
N PRO A 161 8.25 3.18 -13.12
CA PRO A 161 7.98 4.18 -14.14
C PRO A 161 6.99 3.64 -15.18
N TYR A 162 6.16 4.52 -15.72
CA TYR A 162 5.39 4.21 -16.94
C TYR A 162 6.31 4.14 -18.15
N ALA A 163 6.07 3.14 -18.99
CA ALA A 163 6.82 2.92 -20.22
C ALA A 163 5.89 2.50 -21.35
N ILE A 164 6.26 2.87 -22.58
CA ILE A 164 5.58 2.40 -23.78
C ILE A 164 6.25 1.09 -24.22
N ALA A 165 5.53 -0.02 -24.10
CA ALA A 165 6.02 -1.32 -24.51
C ALA A 165 5.95 -1.48 -26.04
N VAL A 166 7.00 -2.04 -26.61
CA VAL A 166 7.08 -2.41 -28.03
C VAL A 166 7.60 -3.84 -28.16
N GLN A 167 7.25 -4.52 -29.25
CA GLN A 167 7.76 -5.87 -29.51
C GLN A 167 9.29 -5.87 -29.58
N THR A 168 9.91 -6.93 -29.04
CA THR A 168 11.36 -7.12 -29.08
C THR A 168 11.87 -7.09 -30.53
N GLY A 169 12.87 -6.26 -30.79
CA GLY A 169 13.46 -6.09 -32.14
C GLY A 169 12.70 -5.13 -33.05
N HIS A 170 11.59 -4.53 -32.59
CA HIS A 170 10.80 -3.63 -33.43
C HIS A 170 11.48 -2.26 -33.62
N VAL A 171 11.52 -1.77 -34.85
CA VAL A 171 12.15 -0.49 -35.25
C VAL A 171 11.57 0.75 -34.56
N LEU A 172 10.35 0.63 -34.02
CA LEU A 172 9.71 1.73 -33.28
C LEU A 172 10.37 2.00 -31.92
N LYS A 173 11.10 1.05 -31.35
CA LYS A 173 11.75 1.22 -30.04
C LYS A 173 12.60 2.48 -30.01
N ASP A 174 13.52 2.61 -30.97
CA ASP A 174 14.48 3.72 -30.99
C ASP A 174 13.82 5.03 -31.40
N ARG A 175 12.83 4.98 -32.30
CA ARG A 175 12.05 6.15 -32.72
C ARG A 175 11.23 6.73 -31.57
N LEU A 176 10.51 5.89 -30.82
CA LEU A 176 9.73 6.32 -29.66
C LEU A 176 10.64 6.84 -28.55
N SER A 177 11.76 6.16 -28.27
CA SER A 177 12.72 6.61 -27.27
C SER A 177 13.29 7.99 -27.63
N SER A 178 13.68 8.20 -28.88
CA SER A 178 14.17 9.49 -29.38
C SER A 178 13.10 10.58 -29.28
N ALA A 179 11.85 10.28 -29.65
CA ALA A 179 10.74 11.22 -29.56
C ALA A 179 10.45 11.62 -28.10
N ILE A 180 10.48 10.68 -27.16
CA ILE A 180 10.32 10.95 -25.73
C ILE A 180 11.44 11.88 -25.23
N LEU A 181 12.69 11.64 -25.64
CA LEU A 181 13.82 12.51 -25.29
C LEU A 181 13.64 13.95 -25.82
N VAL A 182 13.14 14.10 -27.05
CA VAL A 182 12.82 15.43 -27.60
C VAL A 182 11.74 16.13 -26.76
N LEU A 183 10.68 15.42 -26.38
CA LEU A 183 9.61 15.98 -25.53
C LEU A 183 10.10 16.37 -24.13
N LEU A 184 11.03 15.60 -23.56
CA LEU A 184 11.69 15.91 -22.28
C LEU A 184 12.56 17.16 -22.39
N ASN A 185 13.44 17.21 -23.39
CA ASN A 185 14.34 18.36 -23.62
C ASN A 185 13.57 19.66 -23.86
N GLN A 186 12.43 19.58 -24.54
CA GLN A 186 11.53 20.71 -24.78
C GLN A 186 10.61 21.03 -23.59
N ARG A 187 10.72 20.32 -22.46
CA ARG A 187 9.85 20.44 -21.27
C ARG A 187 8.36 20.26 -21.56
N ARG A 188 7.99 19.66 -22.71
CA ARG A 188 6.57 19.47 -23.08
C ARG A 188 5.85 18.52 -22.13
N LEU A 189 6.55 17.50 -21.64
CA LEU A 189 5.98 16.58 -20.63
C LEU A 189 5.72 17.29 -19.29
N GLU A 190 6.55 18.26 -18.91
CA GLU A 190 6.33 19.08 -17.72
C GLU A 190 5.10 19.98 -17.89
N THR A 191 4.96 20.63 -19.05
CA THR A 191 3.76 21.42 -19.36
C THR A 191 2.48 20.59 -19.33
N LEU A 192 2.53 19.36 -19.87
CA LEU A 192 1.40 18.44 -19.81
C LEU A 192 1.10 18.01 -18.37
N LYS A 193 2.13 17.70 -17.57
CA LYS A 193 1.96 17.39 -16.15
C LYS A 193 1.28 18.55 -15.41
N GLU A 194 1.74 19.79 -15.62
CA GLU A 194 1.16 20.98 -15.03
C GLU A 194 -0.32 21.13 -15.40
N LYS A 195 -0.63 20.97 -16.69
CA LYS A 195 -2.00 21.03 -17.21
C LYS A 195 -2.93 20.00 -16.55
N TRP A 196 -2.48 18.75 -16.43
CA TRP A 196 -3.33 17.65 -15.97
C TRP A 196 -3.37 17.44 -14.46
N TRP A 197 -2.45 18.04 -13.71
CA TRP A 197 -2.41 17.93 -12.26
C TRP A 197 -2.76 19.24 -11.56
N ASN A 198 -2.04 20.32 -11.85
CA ASN A 198 -2.20 21.58 -11.14
C ASN A 198 -3.38 22.39 -11.68
N ASN A 199 -3.51 22.46 -13.00
CA ASN A 199 -4.58 23.17 -13.70
C ASN A 199 -5.74 22.26 -14.11
N ASN A 200 -5.93 21.14 -13.41
CA ASN A 200 -6.99 20.19 -13.73
C ASN A 200 -8.36 20.78 -13.38
N PRO A 201 -9.32 20.86 -14.31
CA PRO A 201 -10.67 21.37 -14.03
C PRO A 201 -11.46 20.58 -12.99
N LYS A 202 -11.13 19.29 -12.79
CA LYS A 202 -11.76 18.41 -11.80
C LYS A 202 -11.07 18.46 -10.43
N LYS A 203 -9.94 19.19 -10.31
CA LYS A 203 -9.28 19.38 -9.02
C LYS A 203 -10.23 20.12 -8.11
N VAL A 204 -10.53 19.55 -6.95
CA VAL A 204 -11.38 20.22 -5.97
C VAL A 204 -10.58 21.39 -5.38
N ALA A 205 -11.17 22.59 -5.41
CA ALA A 205 -10.59 23.74 -4.75
C ALA A 205 -10.79 23.57 -3.24
N PHE A 206 -9.70 23.63 -2.46
CA PHE A 206 -9.83 23.88 -1.04
C PHE A 206 -10.49 25.25 -0.90
N LEU A 207 -11.73 25.30 -0.44
CA LEU A 207 -12.30 26.53 0.09
C LEU A 207 -11.51 26.84 1.35
N SER A 208 -10.55 27.74 1.22
CA SER A 208 -9.77 28.33 2.31
C SER A 208 -10.64 29.21 3.19
#